data_AF-A0A921ZTV5-F1
#
_entry.id   AF-A0A921ZTV5-F1
#
_cell.length_a   1.000
_cell.length_b   1.000
_cell.length_c   1.000
_cell.angle_alpha   90.00
_cell.angle_beta   90.00
_cell.angle_gamma   90.00
#
_symmetry.space_group_name_H-M   'P 1'
#
loop_
_entity.id
_entity.type
_entity.pdbx_description
1 polymer ?
#
loop_
_entity_poly.entity_id
_entity_poly.type
_entity_poly.pdbx_seq_one_letter_code
_entity_poly.pdbx_strand_id
1 'polypeptide(L)'
;GCEPQQDPALRGKKDGEASFTIKVPRRNVGPSSTQLYMVRTQLEALISDKSGGRRTLRKDLDAATLHQIESFHRTSFYWTYLLNLPDSLAKCCDLSQLWYREFYLEMTMGKKVNKCTVRHQHNEECNDLVTMEKRIQFPIEMSMPWILTDHILRTKEPAMMEYVLYPLDLYNDSAQYALTVFRKQFLYDEVEAEVNLCFDQFVYKLSEQVYAHYKQLAASMMLDKRYRAECATRGASTGCGAGRYASLLRQRHVALLGRHVDLCALVAQRINADMHRALDAAVAKFVKCKGIQFGANVQRERPQQYGHALLWGSKQLSLAYSAQYAQYNGFVGAQHLHALVRLLGYQGVAVVVSELLGVAQGLLHGTIAQELGNIILFCMLIEQALSQEEVTDLLHAAPFQNILPRPYTAEGEKPETKQKRLEAKYAALQIVQNQGQLSREGDLLTRERLCCGLSLFAVVLRRLRGVLCAAAWPAPSATHHHAPLHTDDTNEFHRLWSALQFLYCIPVGETQFTVEELFGEGLHWAGCTIIALLGQQRRFEALDFCYHILRVQRVDGKDELVKGIPLKRMVDRIRRFQVLNSQIFGVLARHLAADDERAGVEHVRCFPPPAAPQHQLA
;
A
#
# COMPACT_ATOMS: atom_id res chain seq x y z
N GLY A 1 -4.03 -78.90 5.20
CA GLY A 1 -3.45 -78.42 3.92
C GLY A 1 -3.03 -79.57 3.04
N CYS A 2 -3.76 -80.68 3.04
CA CYS A 2 -3.51 -81.82 2.17
C CYS A 2 -4.52 -81.77 1.02
N GLU A 3 -4.16 -82.33 -0.13
CA GLU A 3 -5.05 -82.47 -1.28
C GLU A 3 -6.27 -83.37 -0.93
N PRO A 4 -7.48 -83.04 -1.39
CA PRO A 4 -8.68 -83.81 -1.05
C PRO A 4 -8.73 -85.15 -1.80
N GLN A 5 -8.29 -86.24 -1.15
CA GLN A 5 -8.28 -87.59 -1.75
C GLN A 5 -9.66 -88.16 -2.13
N GLN A 6 -10.74 -87.51 -1.69
CA GLN A 6 -12.12 -87.89 -2.01
C GLN A 6 -12.63 -87.26 -3.32
N ASP A 7 -11.82 -86.42 -3.98
CA ASP A 7 -12.17 -85.80 -5.26
C ASP A 7 -12.41 -86.88 -6.35
N PRO A 8 -13.63 -86.98 -6.93
CA PRO A 8 -13.94 -87.94 -7.98
C PRO A 8 -13.15 -87.71 -9.27
N ALA A 9 -12.72 -86.46 -9.56
CA ALA A 9 -11.95 -86.11 -10.74
C ALA A 9 -10.55 -86.75 -10.73
N LEU A 10 -9.93 -86.93 -9.55
CA LEU A 10 -8.64 -87.64 -9.40
C LEU A 10 -8.73 -89.12 -9.81
N ARG A 11 -9.95 -89.70 -9.82
CA ARG A 11 -10.21 -91.09 -10.27
C ARG A 11 -10.82 -91.15 -11.67
N GLY A 12 -10.87 -90.02 -12.39
CA GLY A 12 -11.45 -89.92 -13.73
C GLY A 12 -12.98 -90.04 -13.78
N LYS A 13 -13.68 -89.85 -12.65
CA LYS A 13 -15.15 -89.86 -12.59
C LYS A 13 -15.69 -88.43 -12.57
N LYS A 14 -16.88 -88.22 -13.13
CA LYS A 14 -17.62 -86.96 -13.01
C LYS A 14 -18.17 -86.80 -11.59
N ASP A 15 -18.44 -85.56 -11.19
CA ASP A 15 -19.15 -85.26 -9.94
C ASP A 15 -20.53 -85.95 -9.93
N GLY A 16 -20.87 -86.59 -8.81
CA GLY A 16 -22.19 -87.24 -8.62
C GLY A 16 -23.30 -86.23 -8.33
N GLU A 17 -24.54 -86.70 -8.12
CA GLU A 17 -25.73 -85.86 -7.87
C GLU A 17 -25.59 -84.95 -6.64
N ALA A 18 -24.79 -85.33 -5.64
CA ALA A 18 -24.29 -84.43 -4.60
C ALA A 18 -22.98 -83.78 -5.08
N SER A 19 -23.06 -82.55 -5.60
CA SER A 19 -21.92 -81.79 -6.13
C SER A 19 -20.76 -81.74 -5.12
N PHE A 20 -19.57 -82.21 -5.53
CA PHE A 20 -18.35 -82.10 -4.75
C PHE A 20 -17.86 -80.64 -4.78
N THR A 21 -17.70 -80.00 -3.62
CA THR A 21 -17.31 -78.58 -3.55
C THR A 21 -15.98 -78.38 -2.82
N ILE A 22 -15.00 -77.75 -3.48
CA ILE A 22 -13.74 -77.35 -2.87
C ILE A 22 -13.83 -75.90 -2.38
N LYS A 23 -13.70 -75.69 -1.06
CA LYS A 23 -13.59 -74.35 -0.48
C LYS A 23 -12.15 -73.83 -0.62
N VAL A 24 -11.89 -73.06 -1.67
CA VAL A 24 -10.57 -72.45 -1.90
C VAL A 24 -10.32 -71.32 -0.89
N PRO A 25 -9.23 -71.35 -0.09
CA PRO A 25 -8.93 -70.31 0.87
C PRO A 25 -8.51 -69.00 0.17
N ARG A 26 -8.92 -67.85 0.72
CA ARG A 26 -8.44 -66.53 0.29
C ARG A 26 -7.24 -66.12 1.15
N ARG A 27 -6.10 -65.86 0.51
CA ARG A 27 -4.87 -65.39 1.17
C ARG A 27 -4.41 -64.09 0.53
N ASN A 28 -3.92 -63.15 1.33
CA ASN A 28 -3.40 -61.85 0.88
C ASN A 28 -1.90 -61.93 0.56
N VAL A 29 -1.49 -62.95 -0.20
CA VAL A 29 -0.11 -63.13 -0.64
C VAL A 29 -0.12 -63.73 -2.03
N GLY A 30 0.58 -63.09 -2.95
CA GLY A 30 0.76 -63.59 -4.31
C GLY A 30 1.69 -64.82 -4.35
N PRO A 31 1.71 -65.55 -5.48
CA PRO A 31 2.70 -66.61 -5.69
C PRO A 31 4.13 -66.04 -5.70
N SER A 32 5.11 -66.87 -5.35
CA SER A 32 6.52 -66.52 -5.56
C SER A 32 6.82 -66.33 -7.05
N SER A 33 7.89 -65.59 -7.37
CA SER A 33 8.35 -65.41 -8.76
C SER A 33 8.58 -66.75 -9.46
N THR A 34 9.15 -67.74 -8.76
CA THR A 34 9.37 -69.10 -9.26
C THR A 34 8.06 -69.86 -9.46
N GLN A 35 7.10 -69.79 -8.53
CA GLN A 35 5.80 -70.43 -8.67
C GLN A 35 5.04 -69.87 -9.88
N LEU A 36 4.99 -68.54 -10.01
CA LEU A 36 4.31 -67.89 -11.12
C LEU A 36 4.99 -68.20 -12.45
N TYR A 37 6.32 -68.16 -12.50
CA TYR A 37 7.10 -68.53 -13.69
C TYR A 37 6.83 -69.98 -14.10
N MET A 38 6.94 -70.93 -13.18
CA MET A 38 6.74 -72.35 -13.48
C MET A 38 5.32 -72.64 -13.97
N VAL A 39 4.29 -72.12 -13.28
CA VAL A 39 2.88 -72.33 -13.66
C VAL A 39 2.63 -71.74 -15.04
N ARG A 40 3.10 -70.52 -15.32
CA ARG A 40 2.92 -69.88 -16.63
C ARG A 40 3.62 -70.67 -17.74
N THR A 41 4.87 -71.07 -17.54
CA THR A 41 5.64 -71.84 -18.52
C THR A 41 5.01 -73.22 -18.79
N GLN A 42 4.50 -73.90 -17.76
CA GLN A 42 3.78 -75.17 -17.92
C GLN A 42 2.46 -75.00 -18.69
N LEU A 43 1.68 -73.96 -18.38
CA LEU A 43 0.45 -73.65 -19.10
C LEU A 43 0.73 -73.24 -20.55
N GLU A 44 1.80 -72.48 -20.79
CA GLU A 44 2.27 -72.11 -22.13
C GLU A 44 2.63 -73.35 -22.96
N ALA A 45 3.31 -74.33 -22.37
CA ALA A 45 3.64 -75.60 -23.03
C ALA A 45 2.39 -76.42 -23.42
N LEU A 46 1.31 -76.35 -22.63
CA LEU A 46 0.04 -77.04 -22.92
C LEU A 46 -0.72 -76.40 -24.08
N ILE A 47 -0.67 -75.07 -24.21
CA ILE A 47 -1.38 -74.32 -25.26
C ILE A 47 -0.52 -74.05 -26.51
N SER A 48 0.78 -74.34 -26.47
CA SER A 48 1.71 -74.11 -27.58
C SER A 48 1.47 -75.04 -28.76
N ASP A 49 1.48 -74.48 -29.97
CA ASP A 49 1.49 -75.23 -31.24
C ASP A 49 2.90 -75.73 -31.62
N LYS A 50 3.93 -75.29 -30.90
CA LYS A 50 5.33 -75.67 -31.14
C LYS A 50 5.73 -76.81 -30.21
N SER A 51 5.48 -78.05 -30.64
CA SER A 51 6.06 -79.25 -30.00
C SER A 51 7.17 -79.83 -30.87
N GLY A 52 8.31 -80.18 -30.26
CA GLY A 52 9.38 -80.93 -30.93
C GLY A 52 9.04 -82.39 -31.25
N GLY A 53 7.81 -82.85 -31.01
CA GLY A 53 7.33 -84.22 -31.24
C GLY A 53 6.15 -84.31 -32.22
N ARG A 54 5.82 -85.53 -32.65
CA ARG A 54 4.80 -85.85 -33.69
C ARG A 54 3.34 -85.48 -33.34
N ARG A 55 3.03 -85.02 -32.12
CA ARG A 55 1.67 -84.65 -31.66
C ARG A 55 1.73 -83.51 -30.63
N THR A 56 0.95 -82.45 -30.83
CA THR A 56 0.85 -81.30 -29.91
C THR A 56 -0.17 -81.56 -28.80
N LEU A 57 0.17 -81.23 -27.55
CA LEU A 57 -0.71 -81.40 -26.39
C LEU A 57 -2.01 -80.58 -26.50
N ARG A 58 -1.97 -79.46 -27.22
CA ARG A 58 -3.11 -78.60 -27.52
C ARG A 58 -4.26 -79.33 -28.22
N LYS A 59 -3.97 -80.30 -29.10
CA LYS A 59 -4.99 -81.03 -29.88
C LYS A 59 -5.76 -82.06 -29.06
N ASP A 60 -5.27 -82.41 -27.87
CA ASP A 60 -5.85 -83.40 -26.98
C ASP A 60 -6.73 -82.75 -25.88
N LEU A 61 -6.83 -81.42 -25.85
CA LEU A 61 -7.67 -80.64 -24.92
C LEU A 61 -8.98 -80.18 -25.59
N ASP A 62 -10.06 -80.10 -24.82
CA ASP A 62 -11.33 -79.55 -25.29
C ASP A 62 -11.30 -78.01 -25.37
N ALA A 63 -12.18 -77.43 -26.20
CA ALA A 63 -12.16 -75.99 -26.46
C ALA A 63 -12.44 -75.14 -25.21
N ALA A 64 -13.22 -75.64 -24.25
CA ALA A 64 -13.58 -74.88 -23.05
C ALA A 64 -12.41 -74.80 -22.06
N THR A 65 -11.69 -75.90 -21.82
CA THR A 65 -10.49 -75.90 -20.96
C THR A 65 -9.36 -75.07 -21.59
N LEU A 66 -9.17 -75.19 -22.90
CA LEU A 66 -8.17 -74.40 -23.63
C LEU A 66 -8.43 -72.90 -23.49
N HIS A 67 -9.69 -72.45 -23.60
CA HIS A 67 -10.05 -71.05 -23.37
C HIS A 67 -9.77 -70.57 -21.94
N GLN A 68 -10.04 -71.42 -20.93
CA GLN A 68 -9.75 -71.10 -19.53
C GLN A 68 -8.24 -70.95 -19.28
N ILE A 69 -7.42 -71.84 -19.85
CA ILE A 69 -5.96 -71.77 -19.74
C ILE A 69 -5.42 -70.52 -20.44
N GLU A 70 -5.88 -70.22 -21.66
CA GLU A 70 -5.46 -69.02 -22.40
C GLU A 70 -5.87 -67.74 -21.66
N SER A 71 -7.08 -67.68 -21.10
CA SER A 71 -7.54 -66.55 -20.29
C SER A 71 -6.67 -66.34 -19.05
N PHE A 72 -6.40 -67.42 -18.30
CA PHE A 72 -5.53 -67.36 -17.12
C PHE A 72 -4.09 -66.97 -17.50
N HIS A 73 -3.53 -67.55 -18.56
CA HIS A 73 -2.20 -67.22 -19.05
C HIS A 73 -2.10 -65.76 -19.51
N ARG A 74 -3.14 -65.21 -20.16
CA ARG A 74 -3.18 -63.80 -20.56
C ARG A 74 -3.26 -62.86 -19.36
N THR A 75 -4.17 -63.12 -18.43
CA THR A 75 -4.34 -62.28 -17.23
C THR A 75 -3.13 -62.31 -16.30
N SER A 76 -2.50 -63.48 -16.11
CA SER A 76 -1.34 -63.63 -15.24
C SER A 76 -0.04 -63.01 -15.77
N PHE A 77 -0.03 -62.51 -17.00
CA PHE A 77 1.12 -61.81 -17.57
C PHE A 77 1.46 -60.54 -16.77
N TYR A 78 0.44 -59.79 -16.37
CA TYR A 78 0.61 -58.52 -15.64
C TYR A 78 0.94 -58.72 -14.16
N TRP A 79 0.81 -59.93 -13.62
CA TRP A 79 0.94 -60.16 -12.19
C TRP A 79 2.34 -59.88 -11.67
N THR A 80 3.40 -60.16 -12.43
CA THR A 80 4.77 -59.82 -12.01
C THR A 80 4.95 -58.31 -11.81
N TYR A 81 4.34 -57.49 -12.68
CA TYR A 81 4.39 -56.03 -12.59
C TYR A 81 3.48 -55.49 -11.49
N LEU A 82 2.28 -56.05 -11.33
CA LEU A 82 1.33 -55.63 -10.28
C LEU A 82 1.79 -56.04 -8.88
N LEU A 83 2.43 -57.20 -8.74
CA LEU A 83 3.04 -57.63 -7.47
C LEU A 83 4.27 -56.79 -7.13
N ASN A 84 4.97 -56.27 -8.14
CA ASN A 84 6.05 -55.29 -7.99
C ASN A 84 5.62 -53.88 -8.45
N LEU A 85 4.51 -53.40 -7.87
CA LEU A 85 3.91 -52.12 -8.25
C LEU A 85 4.87 -50.92 -8.07
N PRO A 86 5.66 -50.79 -6.97
CA PRO A 86 6.53 -49.64 -6.79
C PRO A 86 7.57 -49.47 -7.91
N ASP A 87 8.30 -50.54 -8.25
CA ASP A 87 9.31 -50.49 -9.32
C ASP A 87 8.68 -50.30 -10.70
N SER A 88 7.51 -50.92 -10.93
CA SER A 88 6.80 -50.77 -12.20
C SER A 88 6.29 -49.35 -12.40
N LEU A 89 5.76 -48.73 -11.33
CA LEU A 89 5.32 -47.34 -11.35
C LEU A 89 6.48 -46.38 -11.61
N ALA A 90 7.62 -46.56 -10.92
CA ALA A 90 8.81 -45.74 -11.14
C ALA A 90 9.29 -45.79 -12.59
N LYS A 91 9.30 -46.98 -13.21
CA LYS A 91 9.69 -47.15 -14.62
C LYS A 91 8.69 -46.53 -15.60
N CYS A 92 7.40 -46.54 -15.28
CA CYS A 92 6.37 -45.92 -16.12
C CYS A 92 6.41 -44.39 -16.09
N CYS A 93 7.02 -43.79 -15.06
CA CYS A 93 7.10 -42.34 -14.87
C CYS A 93 8.53 -41.80 -15.05
N ASP A 94 9.46 -42.57 -15.60
CA ASP A 94 10.86 -42.16 -15.74
C ASP A 94 11.03 -41.06 -16.81
N LEU A 95 11.27 -39.83 -16.35
CA LEU A 95 11.60 -38.66 -17.17
C LEU A 95 13.04 -38.18 -16.95
N SER A 96 13.89 -39.00 -16.30
CA SER A 96 15.28 -38.64 -15.93
C SER A 96 16.18 -38.28 -17.11
N GLN A 97 15.87 -38.79 -18.30
CA GLN A 97 16.70 -38.65 -19.49
C GLN A 97 16.67 -37.25 -20.11
N LEU A 98 15.73 -36.38 -19.70
CA LEU A 98 15.56 -35.04 -20.28
C LEU A 98 16.72 -34.08 -19.95
N TRP A 99 17.46 -34.33 -18.88
CA TRP A 99 18.62 -33.50 -18.50
C TRP A 99 19.92 -33.97 -19.16
N TYR A 100 20.11 -35.27 -19.32
CA TYR A 100 21.38 -35.83 -19.81
C TYR A 100 21.66 -35.48 -21.27
N ARG A 101 22.91 -35.11 -21.54
CA ARG A 101 23.35 -34.59 -22.84
C ARG A 101 24.77 -35.01 -23.22
N GLU A 102 25.30 -36.06 -22.60
CA GLU A 102 26.65 -36.61 -22.85
C GLU A 102 26.89 -36.92 -24.33
N PHE A 103 25.89 -37.50 -25.02
CA PHE A 103 25.98 -37.76 -26.45
C PHE A 103 26.25 -36.47 -27.25
N TYR A 104 25.54 -35.39 -26.93
CA TYR A 104 25.71 -34.11 -27.61
C TYR A 104 27.02 -33.42 -27.21
N LEU A 105 27.47 -33.57 -25.95
CA LEU A 105 28.79 -33.09 -25.51
C LEU A 105 29.90 -33.78 -26.30
N GLU A 106 29.82 -35.10 -26.50
CA GLU A 106 30.79 -35.86 -27.32
C GLU A 106 30.75 -35.40 -28.79
N MET A 107 29.56 -35.11 -29.34
CA MET A 107 29.40 -34.55 -30.68
C MET A 107 30.00 -33.15 -30.84
N THR A 108 30.14 -32.36 -29.76
CA THR A 108 30.83 -31.06 -29.85
C THR A 108 32.32 -31.17 -30.14
N MET A 109 32.86 -32.40 -30.17
CA MET A 109 34.23 -32.76 -30.53
C MET A 109 35.25 -31.75 -30.02
N GLY A 110 35.98 -32.09 -28.95
CA GLY A 110 37.24 -31.42 -28.57
C GLY A 110 38.36 -31.52 -29.62
N LYS A 111 38.05 -31.64 -30.92
CA LYS A 111 38.98 -31.56 -32.03
C LYS A 111 39.33 -30.11 -32.29
N LYS A 112 40.54 -29.71 -31.89
CA LYS A 112 41.24 -28.61 -32.55
C LYS A 112 41.34 -28.93 -34.04
N VAL A 113 40.50 -28.31 -34.87
CA VAL A 113 40.68 -28.35 -36.32
C VAL A 113 41.79 -27.37 -36.66
N ASN A 114 43.04 -27.84 -36.66
CA ASN A 114 44.20 -27.08 -37.15
C ASN A 114 44.30 -27.19 -38.68
N LYS A 115 43.21 -26.97 -39.41
CA LYS A 115 43.28 -26.95 -40.87
C LYS A 115 42.28 -25.96 -41.44
N CYS A 116 42.82 -24.85 -41.95
CA CYS A 116 42.08 -23.96 -42.83
C CYS A 116 41.60 -24.73 -44.05
N THR A 117 40.33 -24.55 -44.42
CA THR A 117 39.78 -25.01 -45.70
C THR A 117 40.24 -24.12 -46.87
N VAL A 118 40.92 -23.00 -46.59
CA VAL A 118 41.40 -22.02 -47.58
C VAL A 118 42.92 -22.14 -47.73
N ARG A 119 43.42 -22.33 -48.96
CA ARG A 119 44.87 -22.35 -49.26
C ARG A 119 45.46 -20.95 -49.18
N HIS A 120 45.92 -20.54 -47.99
CA HIS A 120 46.74 -19.35 -47.80
C HIS A 120 47.86 -19.62 -46.78
N GLN A 121 48.84 -18.71 -46.70
CA GLN A 121 49.90 -18.75 -45.68
C GLN A 121 49.36 -18.21 -44.36
N HIS A 122 49.42 -19.04 -43.31
CA HIS A 122 48.91 -18.68 -41.99
C HIS A 122 49.80 -17.63 -41.32
N ASN A 123 49.24 -16.43 -41.12
CA ASN A 123 49.77 -15.38 -40.27
C ASN A 123 48.86 -15.21 -39.02
N GLU A 124 49.32 -14.50 -37.99
CA GLU A 124 48.63 -14.32 -36.69
C GLU A 124 47.21 -13.69 -36.77
N GLU A 125 46.77 -13.24 -37.95
CA GLU A 125 45.47 -12.58 -38.19
C GLU A 125 44.41 -13.47 -38.87
N CYS A 126 44.62 -14.79 -38.96
CA CYS A 126 43.66 -15.70 -39.61
C CYS A 126 42.39 -15.91 -38.74
N ASN A 127 41.36 -15.09 -38.98
CA ASN A 127 40.05 -15.13 -38.30
C ASN A 127 39.16 -16.35 -38.66
N ASP A 128 39.55 -17.18 -39.64
CA ASP A 128 38.78 -18.36 -40.08
C ASP A 128 39.11 -19.65 -39.29
N LEU A 129 39.88 -19.54 -38.21
CA LEU A 129 39.97 -20.62 -37.22
C LEU A 129 38.71 -20.60 -36.34
N VAL A 130 37.71 -21.41 -36.69
CA VAL A 130 36.67 -21.78 -35.71
C VAL A 130 37.31 -22.74 -34.72
N THR A 131 37.95 -22.21 -33.68
CA THR A 131 38.24 -22.98 -32.47
C THR A 131 36.91 -23.32 -31.81
N MET A 132 36.37 -24.50 -32.11
CA MET A 132 35.36 -25.12 -31.26
C MET A 132 36.07 -25.43 -29.94
N GLU A 133 35.96 -24.51 -28.98
CA GLU A 133 36.40 -24.77 -27.61
C GLU A 133 35.63 -25.99 -27.07
N LYS A 134 36.35 -26.88 -26.37
CA LYS A 134 35.75 -28.04 -25.73
C LYS A 134 34.65 -27.55 -24.79
N ARG A 135 33.38 -27.74 -25.14
CA ARG A 135 32.27 -27.45 -24.26
C ARG A 135 32.28 -28.48 -23.14
N ILE A 136 32.66 -28.05 -21.94
CA ILE A 136 32.66 -28.89 -20.75
C ILE A 136 31.22 -29.11 -20.28
N GLN A 137 30.32 -28.13 -20.52
CA GLN A 137 28.88 -28.27 -20.27
C GLN A 137 28.08 -27.25 -21.12
N PHE A 138 26.78 -27.50 -21.31
CA PHE A 138 25.85 -26.54 -21.94
C PHE A 138 25.24 -25.57 -20.92
N PRO A 139 24.91 -24.32 -21.32
CA PRO A 139 24.24 -23.36 -20.44
C PRO A 139 22.81 -23.80 -20.08
N ILE A 140 22.27 -23.26 -18.99
CA ILE A 140 20.93 -23.60 -18.48
C ILE A 140 19.82 -23.34 -19.50
N GLU A 141 20.00 -22.38 -20.40
CA GLU A 141 19.06 -22.06 -21.49
C GLU A 141 18.91 -23.20 -22.52
N MET A 142 19.83 -24.18 -22.49
CA MET A 142 19.80 -25.39 -23.30
C MET A 142 19.44 -26.63 -22.46
N SER A 143 19.03 -26.45 -21.20
CA SER A 143 18.62 -27.54 -20.31
C SER A 143 17.10 -27.68 -20.30
N MET A 144 16.58 -28.86 -20.66
CA MET A 144 15.13 -29.08 -20.78
C MET A 144 14.35 -28.77 -19.50
N PRO A 145 14.76 -29.22 -18.29
CA PRO A 145 14.08 -28.85 -17.05
C PRO A 145 13.96 -27.33 -16.85
N TRP A 146 15.04 -26.59 -17.13
CA TRP A 146 15.03 -25.13 -17.00
C TRP A 146 14.24 -24.44 -18.12
N ILE A 147 14.35 -24.87 -19.37
CA ILE A 147 13.58 -24.31 -20.49
C ILE A 147 12.08 -24.36 -20.19
N LEU A 148 11.58 -25.50 -19.70
CA LEU A 148 10.17 -25.68 -19.35
C LEU A 148 9.77 -24.80 -18.17
N THR A 149 10.60 -24.75 -17.12
CA THR A 149 10.35 -23.92 -15.92
C THR A 149 10.35 -22.43 -16.27
N ASP A 150 11.38 -21.96 -16.97
CA ASP A 150 11.57 -20.56 -17.35
C ASP A 150 10.51 -20.11 -18.36
N HIS A 151 10.02 -20.99 -19.23
CA HIS A 151 8.91 -20.68 -20.13
C HIS A 151 7.64 -20.29 -19.36
N ILE A 152 7.28 -21.03 -18.31
CA ILE A 152 6.12 -20.73 -17.46
C ILE A 152 6.33 -19.39 -16.74
N LEU A 153 7.54 -19.16 -16.21
CA LEU A 153 7.88 -17.90 -15.55
C LEU A 153 7.86 -16.71 -16.52
N ARG A 154 8.35 -16.84 -17.75
CA ARG A 154 8.38 -15.75 -18.74
C ARG A 154 7.01 -15.41 -19.29
N THR A 155 6.23 -16.42 -19.65
CA THR A 155 4.87 -16.24 -20.21
C THR A 155 3.89 -15.74 -19.16
N LYS A 156 4.10 -16.08 -17.88
CA LYS A 156 3.20 -15.74 -16.76
C LYS A 156 1.79 -16.29 -16.96
N GLU A 157 1.67 -17.40 -17.69
CA GLU A 157 0.39 -18.01 -18.03
C GLU A 157 -0.30 -18.54 -16.75
N PRO A 158 -1.48 -18.02 -16.37
CA PRO A 158 -2.12 -18.37 -15.10
C PRO A 158 -2.47 -19.85 -14.98
N ALA A 159 -2.83 -20.49 -16.10
CA ALA A 159 -3.14 -21.92 -16.12
C ALA A 159 -1.90 -22.78 -15.83
N MET A 160 -0.72 -22.35 -16.25
CA MET A 160 0.52 -23.11 -16.12
C MET A 160 1.29 -22.83 -14.82
N MET A 161 1.00 -21.71 -14.14
CA MET A 161 1.73 -21.30 -12.94
C MET A 161 1.66 -22.33 -11.80
N GLU A 162 0.54 -23.05 -11.67
CA GLU A 162 0.39 -24.11 -10.65
C GLU A 162 1.28 -25.33 -10.94
N TYR A 163 1.74 -25.47 -12.19
CA TYR A 163 2.54 -26.60 -12.64
C TYR A 163 4.04 -26.33 -12.64
N VAL A 164 4.49 -25.12 -12.30
CA VAL A 164 5.90 -24.71 -12.45
C VAL A 164 6.89 -25.55 -11.61
N LEU A 165 6.41 -26.21 -10.55
CA LEU A 165 7.24 -27.08 -9.72
C LEU A 165 7.46 -28.47 -10.34
N TYR A 166 6.59 -28.95 -11.23
CA TYR A 166 6.76 -30.27 -11.84
C TYR A 166 7.96 -30.33 -12.80
N PRO A 167 8.22 -29.33 -13.66
CA PRO A 167 9.46 -29.30 -14.44
C PRO A 167 10.73 -29.17 -13.59
N LEU A 168 10.65 -28.53 -12.42
CA LEU A 168 11.77 -28.50 -11.46
C LEU A 168 12.01 -29.87 -10.82
N ASP A 169 10.96 -30.67 -10.64
CA ASP A 169 11.06 -32.03 -10.09
C ASP A 169 11.82 -33.00 -11.03
N LEU A 170 11.93 -32.68 -12.33
CA LEU A 170 12.76 -33.45 -13.27
C LEU A 170 14.22 -33.53 -12.84
N TYR A 171 14.71 -32.55 -12.08
CA TYR A 171 16.06 -32.61 -11.51
C TYR A 171 16.19 -33.71 -10.45
N ASN A 172 15.13 -34.03 -9.71
CA ASN A 172 15.13 -35.16 -8.78
C ASN A 172 15.28 -36.49 -9.52
N ASP A 173 14.54 -36.66 -10.63
CA ASP A 173 14.64 -37.87 -11.47
C ASP A 173 16.06 -38.04 -12.03
N SER A 174 16.64 -36.98 -12.60
CA SER A 174 18.00 -37.00 -13.14
C SER A 174 19.06 -37.18 -12.06
N ALA A 175 18.89 -36.61 -10.87
CA ALA A 175 19.81 -36.83 -9.76
C ALA A 175 19.75 -38.26 -9.23
N GLN A 176 18.55 -38.81 -9.03
CA GLN A 176 18.36 -40.18 -8.59
C GLN A 176 18.96 -41.16 -9.60
N TYR A 177 18.70 -40.97 -10.89
CA TYR A 177 19.24 -41.83 -11.94
C TYR A 177 20.78 -41.76 -12.02
N ALA A 178 21.38 -40.58 -11.79
CA ALA A 178 22.82 -40.41 -11.78
C ALA A 178 23.47 -41.21 -10.64
N LEU A 179 22.83 -41.24 -9.47
CA LEU A 179 23.31 -41.93 -8.28
C LEU A 179 23.06 -43.45 -8.32
N THR A 180 21.88 -43.89 -8.75
CA THR A 180 21.48 -45.31 -8.63
C THR A 180 21.80 -46.14 -9.88
N VAL A 181 21.63 -45.55 -11.07
CA VAL A 181 21.79 -46.25 -12.36
C VAL A 181 23.16 -45.99 -12.96
N PHE A 182 23.52 -44.73 -13.22
CA PHE A 182 24.84 -44.40 -13.79
C PHE A 182 25.98 -44.58 -12.77
N ARG A 183 25.69 -44.33 -11.48
CA ARG A 183 26.63 -44.40 -10.37
C ARG A 183 27.86 -43.52 -10.60
N LYS A 184 27.63 -42.27 -11.03
CA LYS A 184 28.69 -41.28 -11.31
C LYS A 184 28.48 -40.02 -10.47
N GLN A 185 29.50 -39.66 -9.70
CA GLN A 185 29.47 -38.47 -8.84
C GLN A 185 29.44 -37.17 -9.63
N PHE A 186 30.31 -37.03 -10.65
CA PHE A 186 30.39 -35.80 -11.44
C PHE A 186 29.05 -35.41 -12.09
N LEU A 187 28.24 -36.39 -12.53
CA LEU A 187 26.91 -36.12 -13.08
C LEU A 187 25.96 -35.53 -12.02
N TYR A 188 26.03 -36.04 -10.79
CA TYR A 188 25.25 -35.49 -9.69
C TYR A 188 25.73 -34.07 -9.31
N ASP A 189 27.05 -33.86 -9.26
CA ASP A 189 27.64 -32.55 -8.95
C ASP A 189 27.20 -31.49 -9.97
N GLU A 190 27.13 -31.85 -11.25
CA GLU A 190 26.63 -30.97 -12.31
C GLU A 190 25.13 -30.69 -12.20
N VAL A 191 24.31 -31.70 -11.90
CA VAL A 191 22.87 -31.51 -11.63
C VAL A 191 22.67 -30.59 -10.43
N GLU A 192 23.40 -30.80 -9.34
CA GLU A 192 23.31 -29.99 -8.12
C GLU A 192 23.71 -28.54 -8.38
N ALA A 193 24.79 -28.31 -9.11
CA ALA A 193 25.22 -26.97 -9.50
C ALA A 193 24.17 -26.26 -10.38
N GLU A 194 23.57 -26.98 -11.34
CA GLU A 194 22.52 -26.42 -12.21
C GLU A 194 21.25 -26.06 -11.42
N VAL A 195 20.82 -26.94 -10.51
CA VAL A 195 19.67 -26.70 -9.63
C VAL A 195 19.88 -25.49 -8.74
N ASN A 196 21.05 -25.32 -8.12
CA ASN A 196 21.30 -24.17 -7.24
C ASN A 196 21.11 -22.85 -8.01
N LEU A 197 21.69 -22.74 -9.22
CA LEU A 197 21.56 -21.55 -10.07
C LEU A 197 20.10 -21.34 -10.54
N CYS A 198 19.45 -22.40 -11.03
CA CYS A 198 18.08 -22.32 -11.54
C CYS A 198 17.09 -21.99 -10.43
N PHE A 199 17.27 -22.55 -9.24
CA PHE A 199 16.40 -22.31 -8.09
C PHE A 199 16.51 -20.86 -7.59
N ASP A 200 17.72 -20.29 -7.53
CA ASP A 200 17.91 -18.88 -7.18
C ASP A 200 17.18 -17.94 -8.15
N GLN A 201 17.31 -18.22 -9.46
CA GLN A 201 16.60 -17.49 -10.51
C GLN A 201 15.09 -17.70 -10.45
N PHE A 202 14.62 -18.92 -10.18
CA PHE A 202 13.22 -19.27 -10.00
C PHE A 202 12.59 -18.45 -8.89
N VAL A 203 13.20 -18.47 -7.69
CA VAL A 203 12.70 -17.69 -6.55
C VAL A 203 12.73 -16.19 -6.88
N TYR A 204 13.68 -15.70 -7.68
CA TYR A 204 13.81 -14.27 -8.00
C TYR A 204 12.67 -13.83 -8.90
N LYS A 205 12.51 -14.52 -10.03
CA LYS A 205 11.45 -14.24 -11.01
C LYS A 205 10.07 -14.44 -10.39
N LEU A 206 9.87 -15.49 -9.60
CA LEU A 206 8.60 -15.75 -8.94
C LEU A 206 8.25 -14.64 -7.94
N SER A 207 9.19 -14.24 -7.07
CA SER A 207 8.94 -13.22 -6.05
C SER A 207 8.60 -11.86 -6.69
N GLU A 208 9.35 -11.46 -7.71
CA GLU A 208 9.09 -10.21 -8.45
C GLU A 208 7.70 -10.21 -9.10
N GLN A 209 7.31 -11.34 -9.71
CA GLN A 209 5.99 -11.49 -10.33
C GLN A 209 4.85 -11.47 -9.32
N VAL A 210 5.00 -12.18 -8.20
CA VAL A 210 4.01 -12.20 -7.13
C VAL A 210 3.82 -10.79 -6.57
N TYR A 211 4.92 -10.09 -6.25
CA TYR A 211 4.86 -8.72 -5.75
C TYR A 211 4.16 -7.79 -6.76
N ALA A 212 4.60 -7.80 -8.02
CA ALA A 212 4.03 -6.96 -9.06
C ALA A 212 2.54 -7.24 -9.29
N HIS A 213 2.12 -8.51 -9.29
CA HIS A 213 0.73 -8.93 -9.43
C HIS A 213 -0.15 -8.37 -8.31
N TYR A 214 0.23 -8.60 -7.04
CA TYR A 214 -0.56 -8.13 -5.90
C TYR A 214 -0.52 -6.60 -5.75
N LYS A 215 0.59 -5.94 -6.11
CA LYS A 215 0.64 -4.47 -6.15
C LYS A 215 -0.31 -3.91 -7.20
N GLN A 216 -0.33 -4.48 -8.40
CA GLN A 216 -1.26 -4.10 -9.45
C GLN A 216 -2.71 -4.38 -9.05
N LEU A 217 -2.97 -5.50 -8.40
CA LEU A 217 -4.30 -5.85 -7.89
C LEU A 217 -4.78 -4.84 -6.84
N ALA A 218 -3.95 -4.49 -5.86
CA ALA A 218 -4.27 -3.50 -4.83
C ALA A 218 -4.54 -2.12 -5.44
N ALA A 219 -3.67 -1.66 -6.35
CA ALA A 219 -3.86 -0.41 -7.08
C ALA A 219 -5.11 -0.44 -7.99
N SER A 220 -5.49 -1.60 -8.51
CA SER A 220 -6.73 -1.77 -9.26
C SER A 220 -7.95 -1.74 -8.32
N MET A 221 -7.90 -2.36 -7.14
CA MET A 221 -9.02 -2.33 -6.19
C MET A 221 -9.31 -0.93 -5.65
N MET A 222 -8.26 -0.14 -5.42
CA MET A 222 -8.34 1.20 -4.86
C MET A 222 -8.61 2.30 -5.91
N LEU A 223 -8.58 1.99 -7.20
CA LEU A 223 -8.88 2.96 -8.25
C LEU A 223 -10.36 3.31 -8.25
N ASP A 224 -10.68 4.61 -8.31
CA ASP A 224 -12.07 5.09 -8.35
C ASP A 224 -12.91 4.38 -9.41
N LYS A 225 -14.07 3.85 -8.99
CA LYS A 225 -14.93 3.02 -9.84
C LYS A 225 -15.55 3.82 -10.98
N ARG A 226 -15.87 5.10 -10.75
CA ARG A 226 -16.44 5.98 -11.77
C ARG A 226 -15.40 6.31 -12.84
N TYR A 227 -14.19 6.66 -12.43
CA TYR A 227 -13.05 6.87 -13.33
C TYR A 227 -12.76 5.63 -14.17
N ARG A 228 -12.76 4.43 -13.55
CA ARG A 228 -12.60 3.17 -14.30
C ARG A 228 -13.69 2.98 -15.36
N ALA A 229 -14.95 3.22 -15.02
CA ALA A 229 -16.06 3.08 -15.96
C ALA A 229 -15.89 4.05 -17.15
N GLU A 230 -15.49 5.28 -16.90
CA GLU A 230 -15.24 6.27 -17.95
C GLU A 230 -14.07 5.87 -18.85
N CYS A 231 -12.95 5.39 -18.29
CA CYS A 231 -11.84 4.86 -19.09
C CYS A 231 -12.28 3.68 -19.97
N ALA A 232 -13.11 2.78 -19.44
CA ALA A 232 -13.62 1.65 -20.20
C ALA A 232 -14.49 2.09 -21.39
N THR A 233 -15.34 3.11 -21.22
CA THR A 233 -16.14 3.67 -22.33
C THR A 233 -15.26 4.28 -23.43
N ARG A 234 -14.07 4.77 -23.08
CA ARG A 234 -13.09 5.32 -24.01
C ARG A 234 -12.10 4.28 -24.56
N GLY A 235 -12.33 2.99 -24.31
CA GLY A 235 -11.47 1.89 -24.79
C GLY A 235 -10.19 1.67 -23.99
N ALA A 236 -10.01 2.32 -22.83
CA ALA A 236 -8.84 2.16 -21.96
C ALA A 236 -9.15 1.21 -20.80
N SER A 237 -8.72 -0.05 -20.90
CA SER A 237 -8.84 -1.03 -19.80
C SER A 237 -7.70 -0.86 -18.79
N THR A 238 -8.06 -0.81 -17.50
CA THR A 238 -7.14 -0.79 -16.36
C THR A 238 -7.18 -2.10 -15.56
N GLY A 239 -7.79 -3.14 -16.14
CA GLY A 239 -7.92 -4.46 -15.50
C GLY A 239 -6.58 -5.13 -15.25
N CYS A 240 -6.51 -5.91 -14.16
CA CYS A 240 -5.40 -6.82 -13.90
C CYS A 240 -5.77 -8.22 -14.39
N GLY A 241 -4.85 -8.93 -15.03
CA GLY A 241 -5.03 -10.35 -15.37
C GLY A 241 -5.10 -11.21 -14.11
N ALA A 242 -5.83 -12.31 -14.14
CA ALA A 242 -5.92 -13.23 -13.01
C ALA A 242 -4.59 -13.98 -12.84
N GLY A 243 -3.94 -13.86 -11.68
CA GLY A 243 -2.73 -14.63 -11.34
C GLY A 243 -3.06 -15.79 -10.41
N ARG A 244 -2.52 -16.98 -10.69
CA ARG A 244 -2.68 -18.17 -9.82
C ARG A 244 -1.38 -18.49 -9.07
N TYR A 245 -1.11 -17.72 -8.02
CA TYR A 245 0.09 -17.90 -7.19
C TYR A 245 -0.18 -18.59 -5.85
N ALA A 246 -1.44 -18.80 -5.47
CA ALA A 246 -1.82 -19.26 -4.14
C ALA A 246 -1.28 -20.66 -3.81
N SER A 247 -1.25 -21.58 -4.78
CA SER A 247 -0.71 -22.93 -4.60
C SER A 247 0.79 -22.91 -4.31
N LEU A 248 1.55 -22.05 -4.99
CA LEU A 248 3.00 -21.87 -4.80
C LEU A 248 3.32 -21.22 -3.45
N LEU A 249 2.56 -20.20 -3.06
CA LEU A 249 2.73 -19.50 -1.78
C LEU A 249 2.37 -20.36 -0.56
N ARG A 250 1.67 -21.48 -0.75
CA ARG A 250 1.37 -22.45 0.31
C ARG A 250 2.47 -23.51 0.48
N GLN A 251 3.44 -23.58 -0.42
CA GLN A 251 4.49 -24.59 -0.36
C GLN A 251 5.49 -24.28 0.75
N ARG A 252 5.53 -25.14 1.76
CA ARG A 252 6.46 -25.05 2.91
C ARG A 252 7.59 -26.08 2.88
N HIS A 253 7.48 -27.10 2.02
CA HIS A 253 8.43 -28.22 1.98
C HIS A 253 8.61 -28.75 0.54
N VAL A 254 9.16 -27.93 -0.36
CA VAL A 254 9.52 -28.42 -1.70
C VAL A 254 10.71 -29.36 -1.56
N ALA A 255 10.53 -30.63 -1.92
CA ALA A 255 11.58 -31.63 -1.91
C ALA A 255 12.42 -31.52 -3.19
N LEU A 256 13.68 -31.14 -3.08
CA LEU A 256 14.59 -30.98 -4.22
C LEU A 256 16.00 -31.42 -3.83
N LEU A 257 16.54 -32.40 -4.55
CA LEU A 257 17.84 -33.04 -4.30
C LEU A 257 18.01 -33.49 -2.84
N GLY A 258 16.95 -34.05 -2.26
CA GLY A 258 16.92 -34.50 -0.85
C GLY A 258 16.82 -33.38 0.19
N ARG A 259 16.77 -32.11 -0.23
CA ARG A 259 16.56 -30.94 0.64
C ARG A 259 15.07 -30.64 0.74
N HIS A 260 14.62 -30.15 1.89
CA HIS A 260 13.27 -29.59 2.05
C HIS A 260 13.36 -28.07 2.10
N VAL A 261 12.84 -27.40 1.07
CA VAL A 261 12.92 -25.96 0.92
C VAL A 261 11.57 -25.30 1.21
N ASP A 262 11.56 -24.34 2.14
CA ASP A 262 10.39 -23.51 2.41
C ASP A 262 10.30 -22.37 1.38
N LEU A 263 9.57 -22.64 0.29
CA LEU A 263 9.36 -21.67 -0.78
C LEU A 263 8.59 -20.44 -0.28
N CYS A 264 7.61 -20.62 0.61
CA CYS A 264 6.84 -19.53 1.19
C CYS A 264 7.76 -18.56 1.95
N ALA A 265 8.68 -19.07 2.77
CA ALA A 265 9.62 -18.23 3.51
C ALA A 265 10.55 -17.44 2.60
N LEU A 266 11.10 -18.08 1.57
CA LEU A 266 12.02 -17.43 0.60
C LEU A 266 11.32 -16.32 -0.20
N VAL A 267 10.10 -16.58 -0.66
CA VAL A 267 9.30 -15.60 -1.39
C VAL A 267 8.88 -14.45 -0.46
N ALA A 268 8.48 -14.76 0.78
CA ALA A 268 8.11 -13.75 1.77
C ALA A 268 9.27 -12.80 2.11
N GLN A 269 10.49 -13.31 2.26
CA GLN A 269 11.68 -12.49 2.51
C GLN A 269 11.89 -11.45 1.39
N ARG A 270 11.74 -11.86 0.12
CA ARG A 270 11.91 -10.96 -1.04
C ARG A 270 10.75 -9.97 -1.17
N ILE A 271 9.52 -10.41 -0.96
CA ILE A 271 8.33 -9.53 -0.94
C ILE A 271 8.47 -8.45 0.15
N ASN A 272 8.96 -8.81 1.34
CA ASN A 272 9.19 -7.85 2.41
C ASN A 272 10.23 -6.79 2.01
N ALA A 273 11.34 -7.20 1.39
CA ALA A 273 12.33 -6.27 0.85
C ALA A 273 11.74 -5.34 -0.22
N ASP A 274 10.92 -5.87 -1.13
CA ASP A 274 10.23 -5.07 -2.16
C ASP A 274 9.22 -4.10 -1.56
N MET A 275 8.54 -4.50 -0.48
CA MET A 275 7.62 -3.62 0.25
C MET A 275 8.36 -2.43 0.88
N HIS A 276 9.49 -2.67 1.53
CA HIS A 276 10.33 -1.59 2.07
C HIS A 276 10.82 -0.66 0.96
N ARG A 277 11.34 -1.21 -0.14
CA ARG A 277 11.77 -0.41 -1.32
C ARG A 277 10.64 0.44 -1.90
N ALA A 278 9.41 -0.07 -1.91
CA ALA A 278 8.24 0.67 -2.39
C ALA A 278 7.81 1.80 -1.45
N LEU A 279 7.95 1.62 -0.13
CA LEU A 279 7.71 2.68 0.85
C LEU A 279 8.76 3.79 0.72
N ASP A 280 10.04 3.43 0.62
CA ASP A 280 11.12 4.39 0.40
C ASP A 280 10.91 5.20 -0.89
N ALA A 281 10.49 4.51 -1.96
CA ALA A 281 10.14 5.16 -3.23
C ALA A 281 8.97 6.15 -3.09
N ALA A 282 7.95 5.81 -2.29
CA ALA A 282 6.81 6.67 -2.05
C ALA A 282 7.19 7.93 -1.25
N VAL A 283 7.99 7.77 -0.19
CA VAL A 283 8.50 8.89 0.63
C VAL A 283 9.41 9.80 -0.18
N ALA A 284 10.35 9.24 -0.94
CA ALA A 284 11.24 10.01 -1.81
C ALA A 284 10.47 10.83 -2.88
N LYS A 285 9.32 10.32 -3.35
CA LYS A 285 8.47 11.00 -4.35
C LYS A 285 7.57 12.09 -3.74
N PHE A 286 7.21 11.98 -2.46
CA PHE A 286 6.31 12.92 -1.77
C PHE A 286 6.82 14.37 -1.78
N VAL A 287 8.12 14.57 -1.98
CA VAL A 287 8.82 15.87 -1.91
C VAL A 287 8.48 16.82 -3.07
N LYS A 288 7.50 16.54 -3.95
CA LYS A 288 7.25 17.36 -5.16
C LYS A 288 5.91 18.09 -5.16
N CYS A 289 5.83 19.25 -4.52
CA CYS A 289 4.83 20.25 -4.89
C CYS A 289 5.24 20.87 -6.23
N LYS A 290 4.51 20.58 -7.31
CA LYS A 290 4.73 21.21 -8.63
C LYS A 290 3.74 22.36 -8.79
N GLY A 291 4.23 23.51 -9.22
CA GLY A 291 3.37 24.60 -9.72
C GLY A 291 2.91 25.62 -8.68
N ILE A 292 3.27 25.48 -7.39
CA ILE A 292 3.08 26.53 -6.39
C ILE A 292 4.45 26.92 -5.84
N GLN A 293 4.85 28.17 -6.10
CA GLN A 293 6.09 28.76 -5.59
C GLN A 293 5.71 29.77 -4.51
N PHE A 294 5.98 29.42 -3.25
CA PHE A 294 5.77 30.31 -2.10
C PHE A 294 7.00 31.19 -1.80
N GLY A 295 8.05 31.13 -2.64
CA GLY A 295 9.31 31.82 -2.43
C GLY A 295 10.32 31.54 -3.56
N ALA A 296 11.59 31.88 -3.34
CA ALA A 296 12.67 31.70 -4.32
C ALA A 296 12.80 30.23 -4.76
N ASN A 297 13.17 30.02 -6.03
CA ASN A 297 13.33 28.68 -6.59
C ASN A 297 14.40 27.88 -5.85
N VAL A 298 13.95 26.95 -5.00
CA VAL A 298 14.83 25.96 -4.38
C VAL A 298 15.11 24.86 -5.40
N GLN A 299 16.37 24.72 -5.82
CA GLN A 299 16.80 23.55 -6.61
C GLN A 299 16.69 22.30 -5.73
N ARG A 300 15.75 21.41 -6.07
CA ARG A 300 15.63 20.10 -5.43
C ARG A 300 16.29 19.05 -6.30
N GLU A 301 16.97 18.10 -5.66
CA GLU A 301 17.53 16.94 -6.36
C GLU A 301 16.45 16.20 -7.14
N ARG A 302 16.82 15.66 -8.30
CA ARG A 302 15.89 14.86 -9.10
C ARG A 302 15.61 13.55 -8.36
N PRO A 303 14.34 13.20 -8.12
CA PRO A 303 14.02 11.95 -7.45
C PRO A 303 14.51 10.76 -8.28
N GLN A 304 14.96 9.71 -7.61
CA GLN A 304 15.36 8.46 -8.23
C GLN A 304 14.19 7.87 -9.03
N GLN A 305 14.49 7.29 -10.19
CA GLN A 305 13.47 6.63 -11.01
C GLN A 305 13.25 5.21 -10.50
N TYR A 306 12.00 4.91 -10.16
CA TYR A 306 11.57 3.57 -9.73
C TYR A 306 10.74 2.91 -10.82
N GLY A 307 10.87 1.59 -10.94
CA GLY A 307 10.02 0.78 -11.82
C GLY A 307 8.55 0.89 -11.43
N HIS A 308 7.65 0.80 -12.41
CA HIS A 308 6.20 0.90 -12.18
C HIS A 308 5.67 -0.15 -11.19
N ALA A 309 6.30 -1.32 -11.13
CA ALA A 309 5.97 -2.40 -10.21
C ALA A 309 6.10 -1.99 -8.74
N LEU A 310 7.07 -1.14 -8.37
CA LEU A 310 7.23 -0.64 -7.00
C LEU A 310 6.25 0.50 -6.66
N LEU A 311 5.78 1.23 -7.68
CA LEU A 311 4.90 2.40 -7.50
C LEU A 311 3.42 2.02 -7.49
N TRP A 312 2.80 1.92 -8.67
CA TRP A 312 1.36 1.68 -8.84
C TRP A 312 1.07 0.34 -9.53
N GLY A 313 2.07 -0.57 -9.57
CA GLY A 313 2.00 -1.89 -10.19
C GLY A 313 2.22 -1.87 -11.71
N SER A 314 1.60 -0.95 -12.45
CA SER A 314 1.72 -0.88 -13.92
C SER A 314 1.87 0.55 -14.43
N LYS A 315 2.31 0.68 -15.70
CA LYS A 315 2.42 1.97 -16.38
C LYS A 315 1.05 2.63 -16.53
N GLN A 316 0.02 1.86 -16.89
CA GLN A 316 -1.35 2.33 -17.05
C GLN A 316 -1.92 2.86 -15.73
N LEU A 317 -1.75 2.13 -14.63
CA LEU A 317 -2.20 2.57 -13.31
C LEU A 317 -1.39 3.78 -12.83
N SER A 318 -0.09 3.84 -13.13
CA SER A 318 0.73 5.01 -12.81
C SER A 318 0.22 6.29 -13.48
N LEU A 319 -0.22 6.19 -14.74
CA LEU A 319 -0.82 7.32 -15.46
C LEU A 319 -2.19 7.68 -14.88
N ALA A 320 -3.03 6.69 -14.58
CA ALA A 320 -4.35 6.92 -13.98
C ALA A 320 -4.25 7.66 -12.64
N TYR A 321 -3.42 7.17 -11.71
CA TYR A 321 -3.19 7.82 -10.43
C TYR A 321 -2.53 9.19 -10.59
N SER A 322 -1.58 9.34 -11.52
CA SER A 322 -1.00 10.65 -11.79
C SER A 322 -2.02 11.67 -12.30
N ALA A 323 -3.01 11.25 -13.10
CA ALA A 323 -4.07 12.11 -13.59
C ALA A 323 -5.07 12.49 -12.48
N GLN A 324 -5.44 11.53 -11.62
CA GLN A 324 -6.30 11.79 -10.46
C GLN A 324 -5.64 12.77 -9.50
N TYR A 325 -4.38 12.52 -9.11
CA TYR A 325 -3.69 13.38 -8.17
C TYR A 325 -3.26 14.73 -8.77
N ALA A 326 -3.22 14.86 -10.10
CA ALA A 326 -2.92 16.14 -10.74
C ALA A 326 -3.99 17.21 -10.45
N GLN A 327 -5.21 16.81 -10.10
CA GLN A 327 -6.29 17.74 -9.74
C GLN A 327 -6.02 18.48 -8.42
N TYR A 328 -5.13 17.95 -7.57
CA TYR A 328 -4.71 18.56 -6.32
C TYR A 328 -3.44 19.41 -6.49
N ASN A 329 -2.98 19.61 -7.72
CA ASN A 329 -1.89 20.56 -7.99
C ASN A 329 -2.45 21.98 -8.16
N GLY A 330 -1.72 22.98 -7.68
CA GLY A 330 -2.05 24.40 -7.90
C GLY A 330 -2.85 25.07 -6.78
N PHE A 331 -3.23 24.35 -5.72
CA PHE A 331 -3.80 24.95 -4.51
C PHE A 331 -3.40 24.16 -3.25
N VAL A 332 -3.64 24.75 -2.08
CA VAL A 332 -3.59 24.08 -0.77
C VAL A 332 -4.95 24.27 -0.11
N GLY A 333 -5.49 23.23 0.51
CA GLY A 333 -6.87 23.24 1.03
C GLY A 333 -7.14 22.06 1.96
N ALA A 334 -8.40 21.85 2.33
CA ALA A 334 -8.80 20.88 3.34
C ALA A 334 -8.20 19.48 3.11
N GLN A 335 -8.29 18.93 1.89
CA GLN A 335 -7.76 17.59 1.58
C GLN A 335 -6.27 17.44 1.90
N HIS A 336 -5.48 18.49 1.65
CA HIS A 336 -4.05 18.53 1.97
C HIS A 336 -3.82 18.57 3.48
N LEU A 337 -4.61 19.36 4.20
CA LEU A 337 -4.50 19.49 5.66
C LEU A 337 -4.93 18.21 6.37
N HIS A 338 -6.00 17.54 5.93
CA HIS A 338 -6.38 16.22 6.44
C HIS A 338 -5.28 15.18 6.21
N ALA A 339 -4.68 15.16 5.02
CA ALA A 339 -3.53 14.28 4.75
C ALA A 339 -2.34 14.60 5.66
N LEU A 340 -2.05 15.89 5.90
CA LEU A 340 -0.99 16.35 6.79
C LEU A 340 -1.25 15.88 8.23
N VAL A 341 -2.46 16.10 8.76
CA VAL A 341 -2.85 15.64 10.11
C VAL A 341 -2.67 14.12 10.26
N ARG A 342 -3.17 13.33 9.31
CA ARG A 342 -3.08 11.86 9.37
C ARG A 342 -1.66 11.33 9.30
N LEU A 343 -0.79 11.99 8.53
CA LEU A 343 0.60 11.56 8.36
C LEU A 343 1.50 12.01 9.51
N LEU A 344 1.31 13.22 10.03
CA LEU A 344 2.14 13.76 11.12
C LEU A 344 1.67 13.32 12.51
N GLY A 345 0.36 13.06 12.68
CA GLY A 345 -0.25 12.85 13.99
C GLY A 345 -0.04 14.03 14.95
N TYR A 346 -0.40 13.85 16.22
CA TYR A 346 -0.29 14.90 17.23
C TYR A 346 1.14 15.43 17.39
N GLN A 347 2.12 14.52 17.45
CA GLN A 347 3.52 14.89 17.68
C GLN A 347 4.06 15.74 16.53
N GLY A 348 3.85 15.33 15.28
CA GLY A 348 4.32 16.09 14.14
C GLY A 348 3.61 17.44 13.99
N VAL A 349 2.30 17.50 14.21
CA VAL A 349 1.55 18.78 14.20
C VAL A 349 2.08 19.72 15.29
N ALA A 350 2.35 19.21 16.50
CA ALA A 350 2.91 20.02 17.58
C ALA A 350 4.29 20.59 17.24
N VAL A 351 5.19 19.79 16.64
CA VAL A 351 6.50 20.26 16.19
C VAL A 351 6.34 21.33 15.11
N VAL A 352 5.53 21.09 14.09
CA VAL A 352 5.31 22.07 13.01
C VAL A 352 4.77 23.39 13.57
N VAL A 353 3.75 23.35 14.43
CA VAL A 353 3.18 24.57 15.03
C VAL A 353 4.19 25.28 15.93
N SER A 354 5.04 24.54 16.66
CA SER A 354 6.11 25.12 17.48
C SER A 354 7.16 25.84 16.63
N GLU A 355 7.63 25.22 15.55
CA GLU A 355 8.60 25.82 14.62
C GLU A 355 8.01 27.04 13.91
N LEU A 356 6.76 26.94 13.43
CA LEU A 356 6.07 28.07 12.78
C LEU A 356 5.86 29.24 13.75
N LEU A 357 5.61 28.96 15.03
CA LEU A 357 5.54 30.01 16.04
C LEU A 357 6.91 30.68 16.25
N GLY A 358 8.00 29.92 16.25
CA GLY A 358 9.36 30.47 16.27
C GLY A 358 9.65 31.38 15.07
N VAL A 359 9.23 30.97 13.88
CA VAL A 359 9.33 31.81 12.66
C VAL A 359 8.48 33.07 12.79
N ALA A 360 7.23 32.95 13.25
CA ALA A 360 6.34 34.10 13.46
C ALA A 360 6.94 35.11 14.45
N GLN A 361 7.59 34.64 15.52
CA GLN A 361 8.30 35.49 16.47
C GLN A 361 9.46 36.25 15.81
N GLY A 362 10.25 35.58 14.96
CA GLY A 362 11.33 36.24 14.20
C GLY A 362 10.79 37.30 13.23
N LEU A 363 9.70 37.01 12.53
CA LEU A 363 9.08 37.92 11.55
C LEU A 363 8.49 39.19 12.18
N LEU A 364 7.94 39.08 13.39
CA LEU A 364 7.43 40.23 14.15
C LEU A 364 8.52 41.27 14.48
N HIS A 365 9.80 40.87 14.49
CA HIS A 365 10.94 41.76 14.73
C HIS A 365 11.63 42.24 13.42
N GLY A 366 11.14 41.84 12.24
CA GLY A 366 11.79 42.07 10.94
C GLY A 366 10.83 42.55 9.83
N THR A 367 10.39 41.66 8.95
CA THR A 367 9.55 41.94 7.77
C THR A 367 8.16 41.32 7.92
N ILE A 368 7.15 42.16 8.16
CA ILE A 368 6.10 41.81 9.13
C ILE A 368 4.83 41.12 8.56
N ALA A 369 4.44 41.29 7.30
CA ALA A 369 3.00 41.23 7.02
C ALA A 369 2.45 39.95 6.35
N GLN A 370 3.05 39.41 5.29
CA GLN A 370 2.42 38.29 4.54
C GLN A 370 2.63 36.92 5.20
N GLU A 371 3.89 36.57 5.47
CA GLU A 371 4.26 35.24 5.96
C GLU A 371 3.64 34.95 7.34
N LEU A 372 3.57 35.97 8.19
CA LEU A 372 2.92 35.90 9.50
C LEU A 372 1.44 35.53 9.39
N GLY A 373 0.71 36.14 8.46
CA GLY A 373 -0.69 35.84 8.24
C GLY A 373 -0.94 34.44 7.73
N ASN A 374 -0.09 33.96 6.84
CA ASN A 374 -0.14 32.58 6.34
C ASN A 374 0.13 31.57 7.45
N ILE A 375 1.06 31.86 8.37
CA ILE A 375 1.33 31.04 9.55
C ILE A 375 0.09 30.96 10.47
N ILE A 376 -0.51 32.10 10.77
CA ILE A 376 -1.71 32.19 11.62
C ILE A 376 -2.86 31.39 10.99
N LEU A 377 -3.11 31.59 9.69
CA LEU A 377 -4.09 30.84 8.93
C LEU A 377 -3.81 29.34 8.94
N PHE A 378 -2.56 28.93 8.73
CA PHE A 378 -2.18 27.52 8.77
C PHE A 378 -2.45 26.90 10.15
N CYS A 379 -2.07 27.57 11.25
CA CYS A 379 -2.33 27.11 12.61
C CYS A 379 -3.84 26.96 12.90
N MET A 380 -4.67 27.88 12.39
CA MET A 380 -6.13 27.76 12.52
C MET A 380 -6.67 26.59 11.69
N LEU A 381 -6.29 26.49 10.42
CA LEU A 381 -6.81 25.49 9.50
C LEU A 381 -6.35 24.07 9.87
N ILE A 382 -5.14 23.90 10.41
CA ILE A 382 -4.65 22.60 10.84
C ILE A 382 -5.38 22.10 12.09
N GLU A 383 -5.73 22.99 13.03
CA GLU A 383 -6.57 22.64 14.19
C GLU A 383 -7.98 22.25 13.75
N GLN A 384 -8.57 22.95 12.77
CA GLN A 384 -9.88 22.59 12.22
C GLN A 384 -9.85 21.21 11.57
N ALA A 385 -8.82 20.92 10.76
CA ALA A 385 -8.63 19.60 10.17
C ALA A 385 -8.44 18.52 11.24
N LEU A 386 -7.64 18.80 12.28
CA LEU A 386 -7.43 17.90 13.41
C LEU A 386 -8.73 17.59 14.14
N SER A 387 -9.53 18.62 14.42
CA SER A 387 -10.83 18.46 15.10
C SER A 387 -11.80 17.61 14.29
N GLN A 388 -11.81 17.74 12.95
CA GLN A 388 -12.66 16.94 12.07
C GLN A 388 -12.24 15.46 12.03
N GLU A 389 -10.93 15.18 12.02
CA GLU A 389 -10.42 13.80 12.13
C GLU A 389 -10.79 13.19 13.50
N GLU A 390 -10.57 13.93 14.60
CA GLU A 390 -10.90 13.46 15.94
C GLU A 390 -12.39 13.16 16.14
N VAL A 391 -13.28 14.03 15.64
CA VAL A 391 -14.72 13.79 15.69
C VAL A 391 -15.09 12.53 14.91
N THR A 392 -14.44 12.30 13.77
CA THR A 392 -14.66 11.07 12.99
C THR A 392 -14.21 9.84 13.78
N ASP A 393 -13.08 9.89 14.47
CA ASP A 393 -12.60 8.81 15.33
C ASP A 393 -13.55 8.56 16.51
N LEU A 394 -14.04 9.61 17.16
CA LEU A 394 -15.01 9.52 18.26
C LEU A 394 -16.34 8.91 17.81
N LEU A 395 -16.81 9.23 16.60
CA LEU A 395 -18.03 8.65 16.03
C LEU A 395 -17.87 7.14 15.77
N HIS A 396 -16.70 6.69 15.32
CA HIS A 396 -16.40 5.26 15.16
C HIS A 396 -16.22 4.55 16.50
N ALA A 397 -15.69 5.24 17.52
CA ALA A 397 -15.51 4.70 18.87
C ALA A 397 -16.81 4.63 19.69
N ALA A 398 -17.78 5.51 19.41
CA ALA A 398 -19.00 5.69 20.19
C ALA A 398 -19.76 4.39 20.54
N PRO A 399 -19.98 3.43 19.62
CA PRO A 399 -20.67 2.17 19.93
C PRO A 399 -19.94 1.31 20.98
N PHE A 400 -18.61 1.39 21.02
CA PHE A 400 -17.76 0.59 21.92
C PHE A 400 -17.58 1.26 23.30
N GLN A 401 -17.84 2.57 23.37
CA GLN A 401 -17.74 3.39 24.58
C GLN A 401 -19.09 3.68 25.24
N ASN A 402 -20.15 3.00 24.80
CA ASN A 402 -21.52 3.20 25.28
C ASN A 402 -22.06 4.63 25.05
N ILE A 403 -21.62 5.30 23.99
CA ILE A 403 -22.13 6.60 23.58
C ILE A 403 -23.19 6.36 22.51
N LEU A 404 -24.45 6.55 22.88
CA LEU A 404 -25.59 6.32 21.99
C LEU A 404 -26.26 7.64 21.63
N PRO A 405 -26.65 7.85 20.36
CA PRO A 405 -27.39 9.04 19.97
C PRO A 405 -28.77 9.04 20.63
N ARG A 406 -29.32 10.24 20.83
CA ARG A 406 -30.63 10.40 21.45
C ARG A 406 -31.70 9.69 20.61
N PRO A 407 -32.45 8.72 21.17
CA PRO A 407 -33.45 7.98 20.41
C PRO A 407 -34.71 8.81 20.19
N TYR A 408 -35.34 8.60 19.03
CA TYR A 408 -36.68 9.12 18.78
C TYR A 408 -37.68 8.57 19.82
N THR A 409 -38.48 9.45 20.41
CA THR A 409 -39.49 9.11 21.43
C THR A 409 -40.88 9.42 20.88
N ALA A 410 -41.75 8.41 20.85
CA ALA A 410 -43.15 8.58 20.46
C ALA A 410 -43.95 9.19 21.62
N GLU A 411 -45.12 9.78 21.33
CA GLU A 411 -46.00 10.34 22.37
C GLU A 411 -46.38 9.26 23.40
N GLY A 412 -46.19 9.57 24.68
CA GLY A 412 -46.42 8.66 25.80
C GLY A 412 -45.20 7.82 26.24
N GLU A 413 -44.10 7.82 25.48
CA GLU A 413 -42.86 7.12 25.88
C GLU A 413 -41.89 8.05 26.65
N LYS A 414 -41.32 7.55 27.75
CA LYS A 414 -40.24 8.25 28.46
C LYS A 414 -38.89 8.01 27.75
N PRO A 415 -38.11 9.07 27.43
CA PRO A 415 -36.83 8.94 26.73
C PRO A 415 -35.80 8.11 27.50
N GLU A 416 -35.78 8.23 28.83
CA GLU A 416 -34.88 7.47 29.71
C GLU A 416 -35.08 5.95 29.62
N THR A 417 -36.33 5.49 29.54
CA THR A 417 -36.65 4.06 29.43
C THR A 417 -36.17 3.51 28.09
N LYS A 418 -36.30 4.31 27.02
CA LYS A 418 -35.84 3.93 25.68
C LYS A 418 -34.31 3.91 25.59
N GLN A 419 -33.65 4.89 26.21
CA GLN A 419 -32.20 4.94 26.32
C GLN A 419 -31.65 3.69 27.03
N LYS A 420 -32.19 3.32 28.20
CA LYS A 420 -31.77 2.12 28.93
C LYS A 420 -31.98 0.82 28.15
N ARG A 421 -33.07 0.72 27.37
CA ARG A 421 -33.30 -0.43 26.48
C ARG A 421 -32.24 -0.51 25.37
N LEU A 422 -31.83 0.63 24.82
CA LEU A 422 -30.77 0.71 23.81
C LEU A 422 -29.40 0.37 24.40
N GLU A 423 -29.08 0.87 25.59
CA GLU A 423 -27.86 0.50 26.33
C GLU A 423 -27.80 -1.01 26.57
N ALA A 424 -28.91 -1.63 27.01
CA ALA A 424 -28.99 -3.07 27.20
C ALA A 424 -28.81 -3.85 25.88
N LYS A 425 -29.36 -3.33 24.77
CA LYS A 425 -29.21 -3.95 23.43
C LYS A 425 -27.76 -3.95 22.94
N TYR A 426 -27.01 -2.87 23.21
CA TYR A 426 -25.62 -2.71 22.74
C TYR A 426 -24.57 -3.06 23.80
N ALA A 427 -24.97 -3.54 24.97
CA ALA A 427 -24.05 -3.92 26.06
C ALA A 427 -22.94 -4.88 25.61
N ALA A 428 -23.24 -5.81 24.69
CA ALA A 428 -22.26 -6.77 24.16
C ALA A 428 -21.11 -6.14 23.34
N LEU A 429 -21.28 -4.90 22.86
CA LEU A 429 -20.24 -4.18 22.11
C LEU A 429 -19.23 -3.45 23.02
N GLN A 430 -19.51 -3.36 24.32
CA GLN A 430 -18.67 -2.59 25.24
C GLN A 430 -17.36 -3.34 25.53
N ILE A 431 -16.23 -2.71 25.19
CA ILE A 431 -14.90 -3.35 25.28
C ILE A 431 -14.36 -3.35 26.72
N VAL A 432 -14.57 -2.25 27.45
CA VAL A 432 -13.92 -1.97 28.76
C VAL A 432 -14.39 -2.90 29.88
N GLN A 433 -15.60 -3.44 29.79
CA GLN A 433 -16.13 -4.33 30.83
C GLN A 433 -15.42 -5.69 30.89
N ASN A 434 -14.70 -6.08 29.82
CA ASN A 434 -14.21 -7.44 29.65
C ASN A 434 -12.67 -7.61 29.66
N GLN A 435 -11.84 -6.55 29.75
CA GLN A 435 -10.38 -6.66 29.63
C GLN A 435 -9.56 -5.73 30.55
N GLY A 436 -8.29 -6.13 30.79
CA GLY A 436 -7.35 -5.56 31.78
C GLY A 436 -6.81 -4.15 31.49
N GLN A 437 -5.73 -3.76 32.17
CA GLN A 437 -5.19 -2.39 32.21
C GLN A 437 -4.99 -1.73 30.82
N LEU A 438 -4.48 -2.47 29.82
CA LEU A 438 -4.28 -1.98 28.45
C LEU A 438 -5.58 -1.49 27.78
N SER A 439 -6.72 -2.15 28.06
CA SER A 439 -8.01 -1.72 27.52
C SER A 439 -8.47 -0.40 28.13
N ARG A 440 -8.15 -0.14 29.40
CA ARG A 440 -8.51 1.10 30.08
C ARG A 440 -7.67 2.27 29.58
N GLU A 441 -6.37 2.04 29.37
CA GLU A 441 -5.46 3.03 28.78
C GLU A 441 -5.85 3.36 27.33
N GLY A 442 -6.16 2.34 26.53
CA GLY A 442 -6.64 2.53 25.15
C GLY A 442 -7.97 3.28 25.06
N ASP A 443 -8.91 3.01 25.98
CA ASP A 443 -10.19 3.72 26.05
C ASP A 443 -10.00 5.21 26.40
N LEU A 444 -9.12 5.51 27.37
CA LEU A 444 -8.78 6.88 27.75
C LEU A 444 -8.20 7.65 26.56
N LEU A 445 -7.22 7.07 25.85
CA LEU A 445 -6.61 7.67 24.66
C LEU A 445 -7.60 7.88 23.51
N THR A 446 -8.63 7.03 23.43
CA THR A 446 -9.67 7.15 22.39
C THR A 446 -10.67 8.25 22.71
N ARG A 447 -11.02 8.40 24.00
CA ARG A 447 -12.02 9.37 24.50
C ARG A 447 -11.47 10.79 24.64
N GLU A 448 -10.23 10.93 25.08
CA GLU A 448 -9.60 12.23 25.35
C GLU A 448 -8.97 12.78 24.07
N ARG A 449 -9.74 13.61 23.36
CA ARG A 449 -9.34 14.31 22.12
C ARG A 449 -9.36 15.82 22.33
N LEU A 450 -8.62 16.59 21.51
CA LEU A 450 -8.54 18.04 21.67
C LEU A 450 -9.89 18.71 21.44
N CYS A 451 -10.68 18.23 20.47
CA CYS A 451 -12.02 18.72 20.17
C CYS A 451 -13.02 18.63 21.34
N CYS A 452 -12.70 17.90 22.41
CA CYS A 452 -13.53 17.79 23.62
C CYS A 452 -13.47 19.03 24.53
N GLY A 453 -12.68 20.07 24.21
CA GLY A 453 -12.68 21.34 24.95
C GLY A 453 -11.35 22.10 25.01
N LEU A 454 -10.37 21.71 24.20
CA LEU A 454 -9.07 22.38 24.10
C LEU A 454 -8.96 23.07 22.74
N SER A 455 -8.26 24.20 22.69
CA SER A 455 -7.99 24.91 21.43
C SER A 455 -6.52 25.28 21.29
N LEU A 456 -5.92 24.82 20.19
CA LEU A 456 -4.50 25.05 19.87
C LEU A 456 -4.26 26.49 19.40
N PHE A 457 -5.14 27.02 18.56
CA PHE A 457 -5.06 28.36 17.99
C PHE A 457 -5.17 29.43 19.07
N ALA A 458 -6.01 29.23 20.09
CA ALA A 458 -6.06 30.12 21.24
C ALA A 458 -4.69 30.20 21.97
N VAL A 459 -4.00 29.06 22.13
CA VAL A 459 -2.65 29.01 22.71
C VAL A 459 -1.63 29.73 21.82
N VAL A 460 -1.71 29.54 20.49
CA VAL A 460 -0.84 30.24 19.52
C VAL A 460 -1.01 31.76 19.63
N LEU A 461 -2.26 32.26 19.63
CA LEU A 461 -2.56 33.68 19.78
C LEU A 461 -2.04 34.25 21.10
N ARG A 462 -2.19 33.51 22.22
CA ARG A 462 -1.67 33.91 23.53
C ARG A 462 -0.15 34.06 23.52
N ARG A 463 0.56 33.10 22.91
CA ARG A 463 2.03 33.16 22.80
C ARG A 463 2.47 34.34 21.93
N LEU A 464 1.76 34.63 20.83
CA LEU A 464 2.04 35.80 20.00
C LEU A 464 1.78 37.11 20.75
N ARG A 465 0.71 37.20 21.56
CA ARG A 465 0.45 38.36 22.43
C ARG A 465 1.60 38.58 23.41
N GLY A 466 2.12 37.53 24.03
CA GLY A 466 3.26 37.63 24.95
C GLY A 466 4.51 38.25 24.29
N VAL A 467 4.75 37.95 23.01
CA VAL A 467 5.88 38.49 22.24
C VAL A 467 5.67 39.97 21.92
N LEU A 468 4.45 40.35 21.51
CA LEU A 468 4.08 41.73 21.21
C LEU A 468 4.10 42.63 22.46
N CYS A 469 3.82 42.10 23.65
CA CYS A 469 3.90 42.87 24.89
C CYS A 469 5.35 43.02 25.42
N ALA A 470 6.27 42.12 25.03
CA ALA A 470 7.67 42.15 25.46
C ALA A 470 8.52 43.14 24.65
N ALA A 471 8.23 43.26 23.35
CA ALA A 471 8.76 44.35 22.55
C ALA A 471 8.04 45.64 22.96
N ALA A 472 8.76 46.73 23.20
CA ALA A 472 8.18 48.04 23.45
C ALA A 472 7.54 48.60 22.16
N TRP A 473 6.47 47.95 21.69
CA TRP A 473 5.55 48.55 20.73
C TRP A 473 5.03 49.83 21.38
N PRO A 474 5.10 50.98 20.70
CA PRO A 474 4.87 52.29 21.31
C PRO A 474 3.47 52.37 21.92
N ALA A 475 3.38 52.03 23.20
CA ALA A 475 2.34 52.47 24.10
C ALA A 475 3.01 53.58 24.91
N PRO A 476 2.66 54.87 24.69
CA PRO A 476 3.13 55.92 25.56
C PRO A 476 2.68 55.59 26.99
N SER A 477 3.52 55.88 27.99
CA SER A 477 3.06 55.95 29.36
C SER A 477 1.89 56.93 29.41
N ALA A 478 0.76 56.50 29.99
CA ALA A 478 -0.35 57.40 30.23
C ALA A 478 0.14 58.49 31.18
N THR A 479 0.49 59.66 30.65
CA THR A 479 0.82 60.82 31.47
C THR A 479 -0.41 61.20 32.27
N HIS A 480 -0.20 61.32 33.57
CA HIS A 480 -1.19 61.74 34.52
C HIS A 480 -1.74 63.12 34.11
N HIS A 481 -3.06 63.26 34.21
CA HIS A 481 -3.82 64.51 34.06
C HIS A 481 -3.89 65.05 32.63
N HIS A 482 -4.86 64.57 31.85
CA HIS A 482 -5.83 65.33 31.06
C HIS A 482 -6.73 64.33 30.30
N ALA A 483 -7.92 64.77 29.87
CA ALA A 483 -8.91 63.98 29.15
C ALA A 483 -8.31 63.22 27.93
N PRO A 484 -8.90 62.11 27.46
CA PRO A 484 -8.30 61.30 26.39
C PRO A 484 -8.39 62.04 25.05
N LEU A 485 -7.43 62.92 24.78
CA LEU A 485 -7.23 63.57 23.49
C LEU A 485 -6.29 62.71 22.63
N HIS A 486 -6.62 61.43 22.43
CA HIS A 486 -5.90 60.55 21.48
C HIS A 486 -6.41 60.72 20.03
N THR A 487 -7.00 61.87 19.69
CA THR A 487 -7.62 62.07 18.37
C THR A 487 -6.60 62.25 17.25
N ASP A 488 -5.41 62.79 17.54
CA ASP A 488 -4.40 63.12 16.52
C ASP A 488 -3.03 62.44 16.69
N ASP A 489 -2.80 61.71 17.79
CA ASP A 489 -1.53 60.99 17.99
C ASP A 489 -1.44 59.72 17.11
N THR A 490 -0.42 59.67 16.24
CA THR A 490 -0.21 58.60 15.25
C THR A 490 0.62 57.41 15.75
N ASN A 491 0.90 57.33 17.05
CA ASN A 491 1.91 56.41 17.59
C ASN A 491 1.43 54.95 17.76
N GLU A 492 0.16 54.64 17.48
CA GLU A 492 -0.38 53.29 17.60
C GLU A 492 -0.32 52.49 16.30
N PHE A 493 -0.09 51.18 16.39
CA PHE A 493 -0.01 50.29 15.22
C PHE A 493 -1.26 50.36 14.34
N HIS A 494 -2.46 50.46 14.93
CA HIS A 494 -3.69 50.54 14.14
C HIS A 494 -3.75 51.77 13.21
N ARG A 495 -3.05 52.87 13.55
CA ARG A 495 -2.94 54.06 12.67
C ARG A 495 -2.02 53.80 11.49
N LEU A 496 -0.89 53.13 11.70
CA LEU A 496 -0.02 52.64 10.63
C LEU A 496 -0.80 51.68 9.71
N TRP A 497 -1.57 50.75 10.29
CA TRP A 497 -2.43 49.86 9.52
C TRP A 497 -3.50 50.61 8.72
N SER A 498 -4.10 51.66 9.28
CA SER A 498 -5.06 52.52 8.56
C SER A 498 -4.44 53.21 7.35
N ALA A 499 -3.17 53.62 7.43
CA ALA A 499 -2.42 54.19 6.31
C ALA A 499 -2.08 53.13 5.24
N LEU A 500 -1.68 51.93 5.66
CA LEU A 500 -1.50 50.80 4.73
C LEU A 500 -2.82 50.44 4.05
N GLN A 501 -3.93 50.42 4.80
CA GLN A 501 -5.27 50.19 4.28
C GLN A 501 -5.67 51.20 3.22
N PHE A 502 -5.36 52.48 3.46
CA PHE A 502 -5.56 53.50 2.44
C PHE A 502 -4.81 53.18 1.15
N LEU A 503 -3.54 52.77 1.24
CA LEU A 503 -2.71 52.47 0.06
C LEU A 503 -3.25 51.28 -0.76
N TYR A 504 -3.59 50.15 -0.13
CA TYR A 504 -4.08 48.98 -0.87
C TYR A 504 -5.56 49.06 -1.29
N CYS A 505 -6.31 50.03 -0.75
CA CYS A 505 -7.65 50.36 -1.22
C CYS A 505 -7.66 51.19 -2.51
N ILE A 506 -6.53 51.82 -2.89
CA ILE A 506 -6.43 52.58 -4.14
C ILE A 506 -6.63 51.62 -5.33
N PRO A 507 -7.61 51.87 -6.22
CA PRO A 507 -7.80 51.07 -7.42
C PRO A 507 -6.58 51.17 -8.36
N VAL A 508 -6.08 50.02 -8.79
CA VAL A 508 -5.01 49.91 -9.79
C VAL A 508 -5.59 49.75 -11.20
N GLY A 509 -4.77 49.99 -12.22
CA GLY A 509 -5.17 49.81 -13.63
C GLY A 509 -5.36 48.33 -13.99
N GLU A 510 -6.06 48.05 -15.10
CA GLU A 510 -6.43 46.68 -15.53
C GLU A 510 -5.23 45.75 -15.82
N THR A 511 -4.04 46.30 -16.02
CA THR A 511 -2.80 45.55 -16.30
C THR A 511 -1.93 45.33 -15.07
N GLN A 512 -2.35 45.81 -13.90
CA GLN A 512 -1.59 45.70 -12.66
C GLN A 512 -2.26 44.73 -11.70
N PHE A 513 -1.47 43.93 -11.00
CA PHE A 513 -1.98 43.03 -9.98
C PHE A 513 -2.42 43.81 -8.74
N THR A 514 -3.57 43.42 -8.22
CA THR A 514 -4.12 43.92 -6.97
C THR A 514 -3.43 43.28 -5.76
N VAL A 515 -3.60 43.88 -4.58
CA VAL A 515 -2.99 43.36 -3.35
C VAL A 515 -3.56 42.00 -2.96
N GLU A 516 -4.85 41.78 -3.19
CA GLU A 516 -5.51 40.50 -2.98
C GLU A 516 -5.01 39.39 -3.93
N GLU A 517 -4.59 39.73 -5.16
CA GLU A 517 -3.99 38.76 -6.09
C GLU A 517 -2.55 38.40 -5.71
N LEU A 518 -1.79 39.37 -5.18
CA LEU A 518 -0.38 39.17 -4.79
C LEU A 518 -0.22 38.51 -3.43
N PHE A 519 -1.02 38.93 -2.44
CA PHE A 519 -0.82 38.58 -1.03
C PHE A 519 -1.99 37.76 -0.44
N GLY A 520 -3.12 37.66 -1.14
CA GLY A 520 -4.32 37.00 -0.63
C GLY A 520 -4.86 37.65 0.64
N GLU A 521 -5.55 36.84 1.45
CA GLU A 521 -6.09 37.28 2.74
C GLU A 521 -5.05 37.27 3.86
N GLY A 522 -3.89 36.61 3.68
CA GLY A 522 -2.85 36.48 4.70
C GLY A 522 -2.40 37.83 5.25
N LEU A 523 -2.22 38.82 4.38
CA LEU A 523 -1.87 40.20 4.80
C LEU A 523 -2.88 40.77 5.82
N HIS A 524 -4.17 40.58 5.57
CA HIS A 524 -5.25 41.09 6.42
C HIS A 524 -5.31 40.32 7.73
N TRP A 525 -5.10 39.00 7.69
CA TRP A 525 -5.01 38.17 8.88
C TRP A 525 -3.86 38.58 9.79
N ALA A 526 -2.69 38.93 9.24
CA ALA A 526 -1.58 39.43 10.04
C ALA A 526 -1.90 40.78 10.71
N GLY A 527 -2.34 41.77 9.93
CA GLY A 527 -2.65 43.11 10.46
C GLY A 527 -3.77 43.09 11.49
N CYS A 528 -4.87 42.40 11.19
CA CYS A 528 -5.99 42.27 12.13
C CYS A 528 -5.59 41.49 13.38
N THR A 529 -4.74 40.46 13.27
CA THR A 529 -4.25 39.73 14.46
C THR A 529 -3.43 40.64 15.36
N ILE A 530 -2.49 41.42 14.82
CA ILE A 530 -1.70 42.36 15.64
C ILE A 530 -2.61 43.40 16.32
N ILE A 531 -3.55 43.99 15.58
CA ILE A 531 -4.52 44.96 16.13
C ILE A 531 -5.38 44.34 17.25
N ALA A 532 -5.83 43.10 17.07
CA ALA A 532 -6.63 42.38 18.06
C ALA A 532 -5.82 42.06 19.32
N LEU A 533 -4.59 41.54 19.16
CA LEU A 533 -3.72 41.17 20.29
C LEU A 533 -3.23 42.38 21.10
N LEU A 534 -3.11 43.56 20.47
CA LEU A 534 -2.80 44.84 21.14
C LEU A 534 -4.03 45.52 21.77
N GLY A 535 -5.24 44.96 21.62
CA GLY A 535 -6.46 45.59 22.13
C GLY A 535 -6.79 46.93 21.45
N GLN A 536 -6.43 47.09 20.17
CA GLN A 536 -6.62 48.32 19.40
C GLN A 536 -7.82 48.27 18.44
N GLN A 537 -8.54 47.14 18.35
CA GLN A 537 -9.65 46.96 17.39
C GLN A 537 -10.73 48.05 17.45
N ARG A 538 -11.27 48.34 18.64
CA ARG A 538 -12.35 49.35 18.78
C ARG A 538 -11.88 50.75 18.34
N ARG A 539 -10.62 51.09 18.61
CA ARG A 539 -9.99 52.35 18.17
C ARG A 539 -9.80 52.38 16.66
N PHE A 540 -9.36 51.27 16.07
CA PHE A 540 -9.24 51.11 14.62
C PHE A 540 -10.58 51.34 13.91
N GLU A 541 -11.65 50.67 14.34
CA GLU A 541 -12.98 50.78 13.71
C GLU A 541 -13.56 52.22 13.77
N ALA A 542 -13.24 52.95 14.84
CA ALA A 542 -13.65 54.34 15.00
C ALA A 542 -12.83 55.29 14.12
N LEU A 543 -11.49 55.13 14.11
CA LEU A 543 -10.54 56.13 13.65
C LEU A 543 -9.85 55.80 12.30
N ASP A 544 -10.20 54.69 11.65
CA ASP A 544 -9.64 54.34 10.34
C ASP A 544 -10.02 55.35 9.24
N PHE A 545 -9.01 55.74 8.44
CA PHE A 545 -9.16 56.74 7.39
C PHE A 545 -10.12 56.27 6.29
N CYS A 546 -10.02 55.01 5.88
CA CYS A 546 -10.85 54.47 4.81
C CYS A 546 -12.32 54.35 5.25
N TYR A 547 -12.57 53.90 6.48
CA TYR A 547 -13.91 53.79 7.04
C TYR A 547 -14.55 55.17 7.17
N HIS A 548 -13.78 56.20 7.51
CA HIS A 548 -14.25 57.58 7.50
C HIS A 548 -14.62 58.04 6.07
N ILE A 549 -13.76 57.83 5.08
CA ILE A 549 -14.04 58.16 3.67
C ILE A 549 -15.33 57.48 3.18
N LEU A 550 -15.49 56.18 3.47
CA LEU A 550 -16.70 55.42 3.14
C LEU A 550 -17.95 55.99 3.83
N ARG A 551 -17.86 56.40 5.10
CA ARG A 551 -18.99 57.00 5.83
C ARG A 551 -19.39 58.34 5.22
N VAL A 552 -18.43 59.21 4.90
CA VAL A 552 -18.69 60.52 4.28
C VAL A 552 -19.28 60.36 2.87
N GLN A 553 -18.67 59.50 2.04
CA GLN A 553 -19.14 59.27 0.67
C GLN A 553 -20.56 58.70 0.62
N ARG A 554 -20.93 57.86 1.60
CA ARG A 554 -22.31 57.34 1.71
C ARG A 554 -23.33 58.43 2.02
N VAL A 555 -22.93 59.51 2.68
CA VAL A 555 -23.82 60.61 3.05
C VAL A 555 -23.93 61.62 1.91
N ASP A 556 -22.81 62.00 1.28
CA ASP A 556 -22.80 63.01 0.22
C ASP A 556 -23.07 62.47 -1.18
N GLY A 557 -22.90 61.16 -1.40
CA GLY A 557 -23.14 60.48 -2.67
C GLY A 557 -22.21 60.88 -3.81
N LYS A 558 -21.11 61.60 -3.54
CA LYS A 558 -20.24 62.14 -4.59
C LYS A 558 -19.42 61.04 -5.27
N ASP A 559 -19.20 61.21 -6.56
CA ASP A 559 -18.33 60.36 -7.39
C ASP A 559 -17.45 61.25 -8.28
N GLU A 560 -16.26 61.56 -7.78
CA GLU A 560 -15.30 62.44 -8.44
C GLU A 560 -13.96 61.72 -8.62
N LEU A 561 -13.17 62.18 -9.57
CA LEU A 561 -11.79 61.72 -9.78
C LEU A 561 -10.85 62.58 -8.93
N VAL A 562 -10.51 62.10 -7.72
CA VAL A 562 -9.64 62.84 -6.80
C VAL A 562 -8.20 62.35 -6.96
N LYS A 563 -7.30 63.22 -7.42
CA LYS A 563 -5.88 62.88 -7.68
C LYS A 563 -5.69 61.64 -8.59
N GLY A 564 -6.55 61.47 -9.59
CA GLY A 564 -6.53 60.32 -10.49
C GLY A 564 -7.14 59.04 -9.91
N ILE A 565 -7.70 59.10 -8.70
CA ILE A 565 -8.36 57.97 -8.03
C ILE A 565 -9.88 58.07 -8.24
N PRO A 566 -10.51 57.08 -8.88
CA PRO A 566 -11.96 57.04 -9.01
C PRO A 566 -12.61 56.75 -7.65
N LEU A 567 -13.28 57.76 -7.07
CA LEU A 567 -13.79 57.70 -5.70
C LEU A 567 -14.77 56.54 -5.50
N LYS A 568 -15.71 56.32 -6.43
CA LYS A 568 -16.65 55.21 -6.32
C LYS A 568 -15.97 53.84 -6.25
N ARG A 569 -15.00 53.58 -7.14
CA ARG A 569 -14.25 52.31 -7.15
C ARG A 569 -13.42 52.12 -5.87
N MET A 570 -12.83 53.19 -5.35
CA MET A 570 -12.08 53.15 -4.08
C MET A 570 -13.00 52.79 -2.92
N VAL A 571 -14.17 53.44 -2.81
CA VAL A 571 -15.13 53.23 -1.72
C VAL A 571 -15.72 51.82 -1.76
N ASP A 572 -15.97 51.27 -2.96
CA ASP A 572 -16.41 49.89 -3.13
C ASP A 572 -15.34 48.89 -2.67
N ARG A 573 -14.05 49.14 -2.97
CA ARG A 573 -12.92 48.34 -2.44
C ARG A 573 -12.82 48.46 -0.91
N ILE A 574 -12.90 49.66 -0.36
CA ILE A 574 -12.89 49.90 1.10
C ILE A 574 -14.00 49.08 1.77
N ARG A 575 -15.21 49.05 1.21
CA ARG A 575 -16.31 48.27 1.78
C ARG A 575 -16.01 46.78 1.79
N ARG A 576 -15.36 46.23 0.76
CA ARG A 576 -14.97 44.82 0.73
C ARG A 576 -13.97 44.50 1.84
N PHE A 577 -12.90 45.30 1.98
CA PHE A 577 -11.92 45.12 3.05
C PHE A 577 -12.49 45.37 4.44
N GLN A 578 -13.46 46.29 4.58
CA GLN A 578 -14.18 46.47 5.83
C GLN A 578 -14.91 45.20 6.26
N VAL A 579 -15.63 44.55 5.33
CA VAL A 579 -16.33 43.29 5.63
C VAL A 579 -15.33 42.18 5.97
N LEU A 580 -14.24 42.07 5.23
CA LEU A 580 -13.17 41.10 5.50
C LEU A 580 -12.57 41.30 6.90
N ASN A 581 -12.16 42.52 7.25
CA ASN A 581 -11.59 42.81 8.57
C ASN A 581 -12.59 42.48 9.69
N SER A 582 -13.86 42.85 9.54
CA SER A 582 -14.90 42.52 10.51
C SER A 582 -15.07 41.01 10.69
N GLN A 583 -14.98 40.23 9.62
CA GLN A 583 -15.02 38.76 9.69
C GLN A 583 -13.80 38.21 10.44
N ILE A 584 -12.60 38.69 10.11
CA ILE A 584 -11.36 38.27 10.76
C ILE A 584 -11.40 38.60 12.26
N PHE A 585 -11.76 39.83 12.63
CA PHE A 585 -11.91 40.21 14.03
C PHE A 585 -12.97 39.37 14.75
N GLY A 586 -14.09 39.05 14.10
CA GLY A 586 -15.11 38.16 14.66
C GLY A 586 -14.62 36.72 14.88
N VAL A 587 -13.67 36.22 14.08
CA VAL A 587 -13.02 34.93 14.34
C VAL A 587 -12.03 35.06 15.51
N LEU A 588 -11.14 36.04 15.47
CA LEU A 588 -10.11 36.24 16.51
C LEU A 588 -10.74 36.47 17.88
N ALA A 589 -11.79 37.29 17.97
CA ALA A 589 -12.50 37.58 19.21
C ALA A 589 -13.09 36.31 19.84
N ARG A 590 -13.62 35.36 19.04
CA ARG A 590 -14.15 34.09 19.56
C ARG A 590 -13.06 33.22 20.22
N HIS A 591 -11.85 33.23 19.66
CA HIS A 591 -10.74 32.46 20.21
C HIS A 591 -10.03 33.16 21.37
N LEU A 592 -10.09 34.50 21.44
CA LEU A 592 -9.54 35.29 22.55
C LEU A 592 -10.50 35.36 23.76
N ALA A 593 -11.82 35.43 23.54
CA ALA A 593 -12.82 35.52 24.61
C ALA A 593 -12.87 34.27 25.52
N ALA A 594 -12.54 33.10 24.97
CA ALA A 594 -12.41 31.87 25.76
C ALA A 594 -11.31 31.94 26.85
N ASP A 595 -10.43 32.96 26.78
CA ASP A 595 -9.38 33.23 27.75
C ASP A 595 -9.80 34.27 28.80
N ASP A 596 -10.55 35.31 28.40
CA ASP A 596 -10.99 36.38 29.32
C ASP A 596 -12.01 35.86 30.35
N GLU A 597 -12.83 34.85 30.00
CA GLU A 597 -13.71 34.18 30.98
C GLU A 597 -12.95 33.43 32.09
N ARG A 598 -11.68 33.07 31.86
CA ARG A 598 -10.81 32.43 32.86
C ARG A 598 -10.08 33.43 33.76
N ALA A 599 -10.01 34.71 33.36
CA ALA A 599 -9.23 35.74 34.04
C ALA A 599 -9.98 36.47 35.18
N GLY A 600 -11.26 36.20 35.39
CA GLY A 600 -12.07 36.86 36.43
C GLY A 600 -12.48 38.29 36.07
N VAL A 601 -13.08 39.02 37.02
CA VAL A 601 -13.67 40.35 36.78
C VAL A 601 -12.64 41.34 36.25
N GLU A 602 -12.80 41.77 34.99
CA GLU A 602 -11.96 42.80 34.38
C GLU A 602 -12.10 44.14 35.11
N HIS A 603 -10.99 44.67 35.63
CA HIS A 603 -10.96 46.00 36.25
C HIS A 603 -11.00 47.09 35.18
N VAL A 604 -12.18 47.66 34.93
CA VAL A 604 -12.35 48.78 34.01
C VAL A 604 -11.83 50.07 34.66
N ARG A 605 -11.07 50.87 33.90
CA ARG A 605 -10.61 52.19 34.36
C ARG A 605 -11.81 53.12 34.59
N CYS A 606 -12.08 53.42 35.86
CA CYS A 606 -13.10 54.40 36.25
C CYS A 606 -12.55 55.83 36.18
N PHE A 607 -13.40 56.77 35.75
CA PHE A 607 -13.10 58.20 35.84
C PHE A 607 -13.85 58.80 37.03
N PRO A 608 -13.20 59.62 37.88
CA PRO A 608 -13.88 60.25 39.01
C PRO A 608 -14.92 61.27 38.50
N PRO A 609 -16.09 61.38 39.16
CA PRO A 609 -17.04 62.45 38.86
C PRO A 609 -16.40 63.83 39.17
N PRO A 610 -16.86 64.91 38.52
CA PRO A 610 -16.34 66.25 38.78
C PRO A 610 -16.49 66.60 40.27
N ALA A 611 -15.37 66.91 40.93
CA ALA A 611 -15.36 67.33 42.32
C ALA A 611 -15.81 68.79 42.43
N ALA A 612 -16.76 69.08 43.33
CA ALA A 612 -17.15 70.45 43.63
C ALA A 612 -15.96 71.21 44.25
N PRO A 613 -15.68 72.46 43.86
CA PRO A 613 -14.62 73.24 44.49
C PRO A 613 -14.94 73.41 45.97
N GLN A 614 -14.06 72.91 46.83
CA GLN A 614 -14.14 73.17 48.27
C GLN A 614 -14.07 74.68 48.49
N HIS A 615 -15.12 75.26 49.08
CA HIS A 615 -15.06 76.60 49.65
C HIS A 615 -13.92 76.63 50.68
N GLN A 616 -12.84 77.32 50.36
CA GLN A 616 -11.90 77.82 51.36
C GLN A 616 -12.67 78.85 52.20
N LEU A 617 -13.15 78.43 53.37
CA LEU A 617 -13.43 79.35 54.47
C LEU A 617 -12.09 79.71 55.12
N ALA A 618 -11.89 81.03 55.25
CA ALA A 618 -10.67 81.73 55.64
C ALA A 618 -10.04 81.27 56.96
#